data_AF-A0A0E3ZIQ4-F1
#
_entry.id   AF-A0A0E3ZIQ4-F1
#
_cell.length_a   1.000
_cell.length_b   1.000
_cell.length_c   1.000
_cell.angle_alpha   90.00
_cell.angle_beta   90.00
_cell.angle_gamma   90.00
#
_symmetry.space_group_name_H-M   'P 1'
#
loop_
_entity.id
_entity.type
_entity.pdbx_description
1 polymer ?
#
loop_
_entity_poly.entity_id
_entity_poly.type
_entity_poly.pdbx_seq_one_letter_code
_entity_poly.pdbx_strand_id
1 'polypeptide(L)'
;MYQYTKNNAKKTNKWLKVTAWVVGIALVLFLGLFIFTFWLEGKIERMVADQSKGVYKLQVFGLSTSPFVGSLSVDSLSLKPDYDRWNELSSQGSNVSRTLVEFQTGSVAIRKLSYFKVLFNNSVQLDEIVVQQPKLLMTVMRQDTTESHVPMHQTAKGFLKGLSIGKISVSRARLRYRSKVEAGTDTVFALKQFNLGVTDFILDSTSFNDPTRAYYAKKYEFTAQGARYILSDGLHEATSDSIAVSTASGTVVASGIKFTPLVDQAALSKVKGKAATHQKVEVKKVSISGVAFAEHSRTNSLKAKHLLLQTPSLIAFKNKKDFQDEENKPTPHEIVQGIKPRFLLDTLEIQNGYIRYEELAPAATERGHITFHKVSSTIANVSNIPEHMTNENPAVVKVSTMVMDRAKVEVTIRIPLLNKDGYHTLSGTVGGANLQVLNPILVPTAFVKIASGVVSSGKFNAELNNTSANGSMMLLYNNLKIELLNKGSGGQQGLGKEVLSFLANKVAIKSSNPSEGEQPRTGNITVTRDPQKSIFNYWKSCLVSGGLSSMGLNNMAKQ
;
A
#
# COMPACT_ATOMS: atom_id res chain seq x y z
N MET A 1 86.30 49.71 -8.19
CA MET A 1 85.52 49.11 -7.10
C MET A 1 84.49 50.15 -6.63
N TYR A 2 83.23 49.76 -6.45
CA TYR A 2 82.10 50.55 -5.89
C TYR A 2 81.39 51.62 -6.75
N GLN A 3 80.56 51.18 -7.70
CA GLN A 3 79.28 51.83 -8.02
C GLN A 3 78.24 50.77 -8.38
N TYR A 4 77.60 50.14 -7.39
CA TYR A 4 76.49 49.21 -7.66
C TYR A 4 75.50 48.99 -6.50
N THR A 5 75.05 50.03 -5.78
CA THR A 5 73.99 49.84 -4.75
C THR A 5 73.22 51.12 -4.41
N LYS A 6 72.49 51.71 -5.37
CA LYS A 6 71.47 52.73 -5.02
C LYS A 6 70.16 52.72 -5.82
N ASN A 7 69.98 51.78 -6.75
CA ASN A 7 68.73 51.69 -7.54
C ASN A 7 67.78 50.54 -7.14
N ASN A 8 68.18 49.64 -6.23
CA ASN A 8 67.31 48.55 -5.75
C ASN A 8 66.42 48.93 -4.56
N ALA A 9 66.73 50.00 -3.80
CA ALA A 9 65.96 50.40 -2.61
C ALA A 9 64.63 51.14 -2.94
N LYS A 10 64.53 51.81 -4.09
CA LYS A 10 63.28 52.46 -4.54
C LYS A 10 62.30 51.49 -5.19
N LYS A 11 62.78 50.43 -5.86
CA LYS A 11 61.94 49.38 -6.46
C LYS A 11 61.35 48.43 -5.41
N THR A 12 62.11 48.07 -4.37
CA THR A 12 61.61 47.26 -3.24
C THR A 12 60.48 47.96 -2.47
N ASN A 13 60.56 49.27 -2.27
CA ASN A 13 59.51 50.04 -1.58
C ASN A 13 58.19 50.13 -2.36
N LYS A 14 58.23 50.07 -3.71
CA LYS A 14 57.02 50.10 -4.54
C LYS A 14 56.31 48.74 -4.54
N TRP A 15 57.07 47.65 -4.58
CA TRP A 15 56.52 46.30 -4.50
C TRP A 15 55.98 45.99 -3.09
N LEU A 16 56.67 46.41 -2.02
CA LEU A 16 56.16 46.30 -0.64
C LEU A 16 54.84 47.04 -0.43
N LYS A 17 54.67 48.23 -1.02
CA LYS A 17 53.39 48.97 -0.98
C LYS A 17 52.28 48.26 -1.74
N VAL A 18 52.57 47.73 -2.94
CA VAL A 18 51.59 46.96 -3.72
C VAL A 18 51.20 45.68 -3.00
N THR A 19 52.16 44.94 -2.43
CA THR A 19 51.92 43.75 -1.63
C THR A 19 51.10 44.08 -0.38
N ALA A 20 51.39 45.18 0.32
CA ALA A 20 50.61 45.62 1.48
C ALA A 20 49.14 45.97 1.12
N TRP A 21 48.91 46.61 -0.04
CA TRP A 21 47.55 46.87 -0.55
C TRP A 21 46.81 45.59 -0.93
N VAL A 22 47.48 44.66 -1.62
CA VAL A 22 46.89 43.36 -2.00
C VAL A 22 46.54 42.53 -0.77
N VAL A 23 47.44 42.47 0.22
CA VAL A 23 47.20 41.77 1.50
C VAL A 23 46.09 42.47 2.30
N GLY A 24 46.06 43.80 2.33
CA GLY A 24 45.01 44.57 2.99
C GLY A 24 43.63 44.35 2.37
N ILE A 25 43.53 44.38 1.04
CA ILE A 25 42.28 44.08 0.30
C ILE A 25 41.88 42.62 0.52
N ALA A 26 42.82 41.67 0.46
CA ALA A 26 42.54 40.26 0.73
C ALA A 26 42.05 40.03 2.17
N LEU A 27 42.62 40.74 3.15
CA LEU A 27 42.21 40.67 4.55
C LEU A 27 40.83 41.30 4.78
N VAL A 28 40.53 42.44 4.15
CA VAL A 28 39.19 43.06 4.18
C VAL A 28 38.15 42.16 3.50
N LEU A 29 38.49 41.53 2.38
CA LEU A 29 37.62 40.54 1.73
C LEU A 29 37.44 39.30 2.61
N PHE A 30 38.49 38.82 3.26
CA PHE A 30 38.42 37.69 4.19
C PHE A 30 37.55 38.01 5.43
N LEU A 31 37.76 39.15 6.07
CA LEU A 31 36.93 39.65 7.18
C LEU A 31 35.49 39.90 6.74
N GLY A 32 35.28 40.47 5.54
CA GLY A 32 33.96 40.68 4.97
C GLY A 32 33.22 39.37 4.71
N LEU A 33 33.91 38.35 4.20
CA LEU A 33 33.38 37.00 4.02
C LEU A 33 33.06 36.34 5.37
N PHE A 34 33.94 36.48 6.37
CA PHE A 34 33.74 35.94 7.72
C PHE A 34 32.55 36.60 8.44
N ILE A 35 32.41 37.92 8.34
CA ILE A 35 31.27 38.66 8.90
C ILE A 35 29.98 38.28 8.14
N PHE A 36 30.05 38.11 6.82
CA PHE A 36 28.91 37.69 6.00
C PHE A 36 28.39 36.31 6.40
N THR A 37 29.27 35.33 6.65
CA THR A 37 28.86 34.00 7.12
C THR A 37 28.12 34.07 8.45
N PHE A 38 28.65 34.81 9.42
CA PHE A 38 28.02 34.95 10.74
C PHE A 38 26.68 35.71 10.65
N TRP A 39 26.63 36.77 9.85
CA TRP A 39 25.40 37.52 9.60
C TRP A 39 24.33 36.65 8.93
N LEU A 40 24.72 35.86 7.92
CA LEU A 40 23.81 34.99 7.17
C LEU A 40 23.20 33.90 8.07
N GLU A 41 24.01 33.29 8.93
CA GLU A 41 23.57 32.33 9.94
C GLU A 41 22.42 32.90 10.78
N GLY A 42 22.69 34.01 11.49
CA GLY A 42 21.69 34.65 12.34
C GLY A 42 20.52 35.27 11.57
N LYS A 43 20.68 35.59 10.28
CA LYS A 43 19.58 36.08 9.42
C LYS A 43 18.61 34.95 9.07
N ILE A 44 19.11 33.77 8.70
CA ILE A 44 18.28 32.61 8.34
C ILE A 44 17.49 32.12 9.57
N GLU A 45 18.14 32.04 10.74
CA GLU A 45 17.47 31.63 11.99
C GLU A 45 16.31 32.56 12.36
N ARG A 46 16.55 33.88 12.36
CA ARG A 46 15.50 34.88 12.62
C ARG A 46 14.38 34.83 11.60
N MET A 47 14.71 34.67 10.31
CA MET A 47 13.70 34.57 9.25
C MET A 47 12.73 33.41 9.47
N VAL A 48 13.22 32.24 9.92
CA VAL A 48 12.35 31.10 10.26
C VAL A 48 11.47 31.42 11.46
N ALA A 49 12.02 32.03 12.52
CA ALA A 49 11.24 32.41 13.69
C ALA A 49 10.12 33.41 13.31
N ASP A 50 10.45 34.45 12.54
CA ASP A 50 9.50 35.49 12.12
C ASP A 50 8.40 34.92 11.20
N GLN A 51 8.78 34.18 10.15
CA GLN A 51 7.82 33.61 9.20
C GLN A 51 6.91 32.54 9.82
N SER A 52 7.41 31.85 10.86
CA SER A 52 6.62 30.87 11.61
C SER A 52 5.88 31.46 12.81
N LYS A 53 5.98 32.77 13.07
CA LYS A 53 5.44 33.44 14.27
C LYS A 53 5.90 32.79 15.59
N GLY A 54 7.13 32.28 15.59
CA GLY A 54 7.76 31.60 16.72
C GLY A 54 7.45 30.10 16.84
N VAL A 55 6.66 29.52 15.93
CA VAL A 55 6.35 28.06 15.96
C VAL A 55 7.58 27.21 15.68
N TYR A 56 8.60 27.76 15.01
CA TYR A 56 9.83 27.05 14.71
C TYR A 56 11.07 27.80 15.19
N LYS A 57 11.98 27.05 15.79
CA LYS A 57 13.36 27.48 16.05
C LYS A 57 14.30 26.71 15.14
N LEU A 58 15.01 27.43 14.28
CA LEU A 58 16.10 26.90 13.47
C LEU A 58 17.43 27.19 14.16
N GLN A 59 18.33 26.21 14.15
CA GLN A 59 19.72 26.35 14.53
C GLN A 59 20.59 25.86 13.39
N VAL A 60 21.56 26.68 12.99
CA VAL A 60 22.51 26.38 11.92
C VAL A 60 23.89 26.20 12.55
N PHE A 61 24.60 25.11 12.23
CA PHE A 61 25.93 24.87 12.77
C PHE A 61 26.95 24.70 11.65
N GLY A 62 28.12 25.34 11.83
CA GLY A 62 29.24 25.21 10.90
C GLY A 62 28.94 25.78 9.51
N LEU A 63 28.25 26.92 9.43
CA LEU A 63 27.96 27.56 8.16
C LEU A 63 29.25 28.02 7.48
N SER A 64 29.47 27.51 6.27
CA SER A 64 30.56 27.92 5.38
C SER A 64 29.98 28.36 4.05
N THR A 65 30.53 29.44 3.49
CA THR A 65 30.11 29.96 2.20
C THR A 65 31.31 30.23 1.31
N SER A 66 31.13 30.02 0.01
CA SER A 66 32.04 30.51 -1.03
C SER A 66 31.21 31.28 -2.04
N PRO A 67 30.90 32.57 -1.76
CA PRO A 67 29.96 33.36 -2.56
C PRO A 67 30.34 33.44 -4.04
N PHE A 68 31.64 33.51 -4.36
CA PHE A 68 32.13 33.56 -5.74
C PHE A 68 31.83 32.29 -6.55
N VAL A 69 31.81 31.12 -5.91
CA VAL A 69 31.57 29.83 -6.57
C VAL A 69 30.11 29.37 -6.44
N GLY A 70 29.27 30.12 -5.71
CA GLY A 70 27.88 29.73 -5.52
C GLY A 70 27.68 28.63 -4.47
N SER A 71 28.65 28.35 -3.59
CA SER A 71 28.52 27.22 -2.66
C SER A 71 28.21 27.65 -1.24
N LEU A 72 27.31 26.90 -0.60
CA LEU A 72 26.95 27.05 0.80
C LEU A 72 26.92 25.65 1.42
N SER A 73 27.55 25.47 2.57
CA SER A 73 27.51 24.23 3.32
C SER A 73 27.32 24.48 4.80
N VAL A 74 26.67 23.55 5.47
CA VAL A 74 26.47 23.55 6.92
C VAL A 74 26.77 22.15 7.42
N ASP A 75 27.39 22.04 8.60
CA ASP A 75 27.71 20.74 9.21
C ASP A 75 26.45 20.04 9.73
N SER A 76 25.51 20.83 10.25
CA SER A 76 24.19 20.34 10.65
C SER A 76 23.16 21.46 10.71
N LEU A 77 21.89 21.09 10.57
CA LEU A 77 20.74 21.95 10.83
C LEU A 77 19.86 21.26 11.87
N SER A 78 19.26 22.05 12.76
CA SER A 78 18.24 21.60 13.71
C SER A 78 17.05 22.55 13.67
N LEU A 79 15.92 22.09 13.13
CA LEU A 79 14.63 22.75 13.15
C LEU A 79 13.73 22.05 14.16
N LYS A 80 13.34 22.76 15.22
CA LYS A 80 12.46 22.23 16.26
C LYS A 80 11.15 23.02 16.31
N PRO A 81 9.99 22.34 16.33
CA PRO A 81 8.72 22.99 16.58
C PRO A 81 8.53 23.31 18.07
N ASP A 82 7.87 24.42 18.34
CA ASP A 82 7.31 24.77 19.65
C ASP A 82 5.82 24.40 19.67
N TYR A 83 5.49 23.34 20.42
CA TYR A 83 4.12 22.82 20.49
C TYR A 83 3.18 23.73 21.29
N ASP A 84 3.69 24.43 22.30
CA ASP A 84 2.88 25.30 23.15
C ASP A 84 2.53 26.57 22.39
N ARG A 85 3.51 27.15 21.67
CA ARG A 85 3.26 28.27 20.77
C ARG A 85 2.29 27.91 19.65
N TRP A 86 2.38 26.71 19.11
CA TRP A 86 1.42 26.23 18.12
C TRP A 86 0.00 26.16 18.70
N ASN A 87 -0.16 25.61 19.90
CA ASN A 87 -1.45 25.51 20.59
C ASN A 87 -2.06 26.90 20.83
N GLU A 88 -1.27 27.85 21.33
CA GLU A 88 -1.67 29.23 21.59
C GLU A 88 -2.19 29.92 20.32
N LEU A 89 -1.42 29.84 19.21
CA LEU A 89 -1.82 30.44 17.94
C LEU A 89 -3.06 29.74 17.35
N SER A 90 -3.13 28.40 17.48
CA SER A 90 -4.28 27.64 17.02
C SER A 90 -5.56 28.01 17.78
N SER A 91 -5.49 28.21 19.10
CA SER A 91 -6.66 28.63 19.90
C SER A 91 -7.12 30.05 19.59
N GLN A 92 -6.21 30.90 19.12
CA GLN A 92 -6.51 32.27 18.67
C GLN A 92 -7.07 32.33 17.22
N GLY A 93 -7.33 31.19 16.58
CA GLY A 93 -7.82 31.13 15.21
C GLY A 93 -6.79 31.48 14.14
N SER A 94 -5.49 31.54 14.49
CA SER A 94 -4.44 31.77 13.49
C SER A 94 -4.31 30.60 12.54
N ASN A 95 -4.04 30.88 11.26
CA ASN A 95 -3.74 29.85 10.27
C ASN A 95 -2.33 29.28 10.50
N VAL A 96 -2.24 28.24 11.33
CA VAL A 96 -1.01 27.47 11.60
C VAL A 96 -0.99 26.14 10.84
N SER A 97 0.20 25.64 10.53
CA SER A 97 0.38 24.36 9.84
C SER A 97 -0.31 23.21 10.57
N ARG A 98 -0.96 22.30 9.85
CA ARG A 98 -1.61 21.11 10.44
C ARG A 98 -0.61 20.06 10.91
N THR A 99 0.56 20.05 10.27
CA THR A 99 1.64 19.12 10.55
C THR A 99 2.87 19.90 10.97
N LEU A 100 3.44 19.52 12.10
CA LEU A 100 4.71 20.04 12.58
C LEU A 100 5.83 19.09 12.19
N VAL A 101 6.97 19.66 11.76
CA VAL A 101 8.14 18.90 11.30
C VAL A 101 9.32 19.23 12.19
N GLU A 102 9.78 18.28 12.99
CA GLU A 102 11.13 18.33 13.56
C GLU A 102 12.10 17.75 12.54
N PHE A 103 13.17 18.50 12.28
CA PHE A 103 14.17 18.14 11.27
C PHE A 103 15.56 18.35 11.86
N GLN A 104 16.37 17.29 11.82
CA GLN A 104 17.79 17.34 12.17
C GLN A 104 18.58 16.70 11.04
N THR A 105 19.76 17.19 10.72
CA THR A 105 20.57 16.63 9.62
C THR A 105 22.05 16.68 9.97
N GLY A 106 22.83 15.79 9.37
CA GLY A 106 24.27 16.02 9.19
C GLY A 106 24.50 17.05 8.09
N SER A 107 25.61 16.92 7.38
CA SER A 107 26.03 17.95 6.41
C SER A 107 24.97 18.23 5.36
N VAL A 108 24.72 19.52 5.09
CA VAL A 108 23.96 19.98 3.92
C VAL A 108 24.88 20.82 3.05
N ALA A 109 24.87 20.56 1.74
CA ALA A 109 25.64 21.32 0.78
C ALA A 109 24.75 21.75 -0.39
N ILE A 110 24.87 23.03 -0.75
CA ILE A 110 24.27 23.65 -1.93
C ILE A 110 25.42 24.07 -2.84
N ARG A 111 25.35 23.73 -4.12
CA ARG A 111 26.38 24.02 -5.11
C ARG A 111 25.85 24.90 -6.24
N LYS A 112 26.68 25.87 -6.66
CA LYS A 112 26.43 26.81 -7.77
C LYS A 112 25.07 27.52 -7.67
N LEU A 113 24.75 28.02 -6.50
CA LEU A 113 23.66 28.96 -6.29
C LEU A 113 23.92 30.23 -7.13
N SER A 114 22.97 30.56 -8.00
CA SER A 114 23.04 31.75 -8.84
C SER A 114 22.67 33.00 -8.04
N TYR A 115 23.59 33.53 -7.22
CA TYR A 115 23.37 34.73 -6.40
C TYR A 115 22.85 35.93 -7.19
N PHE A 116 23.35 36.14 -8.43
CA PHE A 116 22.85 37.19 -9.33
C PHE A 116 21.36 37.02 -9.65
N LYS A 117 20.87 35.81 -9.94
CA LYS A 117 19.44 35.59 -10.24
C LYS A 117 18.56 35.76 -9.01
N VAL A 118 19.07 35.39 -7.83
CA VAL A 118 18.37 35.60 -6.56
C VAL A 118 18.20 37.09 -6.26
N LEU A 119 19.23 37.91 -6.49
CA LEU A 119 19.21 39.35 -6.20
C LEU A 119 18.39 40.17 -7.20
N PHE A 120 18.38 39.80 -8.49
CA PHE A 120 17.77 40.62 -9.55
C PHE A 120 16.45 40.07 -10.12
N ASN A 121 16.23 38.75 -10.09
CA ASN A 121 15.10 38.11 -10.79
C ASN A 121 14.15 37.35 -9.85
N ASN A 122 14.34 37.40 -8.53
CA ASN A 122 13.54 36.69 -7.51
C ASN A 122 13.35 35.18 -7.78
N SER A 123 14.25 34.56 -8.55
CA SER A 123 14.21 33.13 -8.88
C SER A 123 15.47 32.44 -8.36
N VAL A 124 15.28 31.32 -7.67
CA VAL A 124 16.38 30.52 -7.13
C VAL A 124 16.73 29.43 -8.13
N GLN A 125 17.97 29.47 -8.61
CA GLN A 125 18.55 28.42 -9.44
C GLN A 125 19.84 27.92 -8.81
N LEU A 126 19.96 26.61 -8.67
CA LEU A 126 21.15 25.94 -8.15
C LEU A 126 21.36 24.57 -8.82
N ASP A 127 22.61 24.11 -8.87
CA ASP A 127 22.95 22.86 -9.57
C ASP A 127 22.65 21.64 -8.69
N GLU A 128 23.01 21.67 -7.41
CA GLU A 128 22.92 20.50 -6.55
C GLU A 128 22.60 20.86 -5.08
N ILE A 129 21.70 20.09 -4.47
CA ILE A 129 21.50 20.00 -3.02
C ILE A 129 21.87 18.60 -2.56
N VAL A 130 22.73 18.49 -1.56
CA VAL A 130 23.07 17.24 -0.89
C VAL A 130 22.70 17.34 0.58
N VAL A 131 21.92 16.39 1.08
CA VAL A 131 21.50 16.31 2.50
C VAL A 131 21.91 14.95 3.05
N GLN A 132 22.74 14.93 4.09
CA GLN A 132 23.25 13.69 4.70
C GLN A 132 22.55 13.39 6.03
N GLN A 133 22.04 12.16 6.14
CA GLN A 133 21.47 11.61 7.37
C GLN A 133 20.36 12.45 8.02
N PRO A 134 19.40 13.03 7.26
CA PRO A 134 18.34 13.80 7.89
C PRO A 134 17.41 12.88 8.68
N LYS A 135 17.01 13.32 9.86
CA LYS A 135 16.01 12.72 10.74
C LYS A 135 14.78 13.63 10.71
N LEU A 136 13.67 13.10 10.25
CA LEU A 136 12.39 13.80 10.18
C LEU A 136 11.41 13.16 11.16
N LEU A 137 10.80 13.99 12.01
CA LEU A 137 9.65 13.63 12.80
C LEU A 137 8.48 14.53 12.42
N MET A 138 7.49 13.95 11.75
CA MET A 138 6.25 14.62 11.38
C MET A 138 5.18 14.34 12.43
N THR A 139 4.59 15.39 12.99
CA THR A 139 3.52 15.31 13.99
C THR A 139 2.26 15.96 13.44
N VAL A 140 1.21 15.18 13.20
CA VAL A 140 -0.11 15.73 12.86
C VAL A 140 -0.77 16.25 14.12
N MET A 141 -1.08 17.55 14.08
CA MET A 141 -1.66 18.29 15.19
C MET A 141 -3.18 18.45 15.06
N ARG A 142 -3.71 18.47 13.82
CA ARG A 142 -5.15 18.55 13.52
C ARG A 142 -5.49 17.81 12.24
N GLN A 143 -6.73 17.30 12.15
CA GLN A 143 -7.22 16.62 10.94
C GLN A 143 -7.25 17.55 9.73
N ASP A 144 -7.08 16.96 8.55
CA ASP A 144 -7.24 17.68 7.29
C ASP A 144 -8.71 17.68 6.87
N THR A 145 -9.31 18.86 6.80
CA THR A 145 -10.68 19.09 6.34
C THR A 145 -10.74 19.78 4.97
N THR A 146 -9.60 20.00 4.31
CA THR A 146 -9.59 20.65 2.98
C THR A 146 -9.79 19.63 1.87
N GLU A 147 -10.80 19.87 1.04
CA GLU A 147 -11.11 19.03 -0.12
C GLU A 147 -10.26 19.34 -1.37
N SER A 148 -9.49 20.43 -1.36
CA SER A 148 -8.88 20.96 -2.59
C SER A 148 -7.41 20.57 -2.78
N HIS A 149 -7.11 19.92 -3.89
CA HIS A 149 -5.76 19.62 -4.38
C HIS A 149 -5.25 20.79 -5.24
N VAL A 150 -4.77 21.87 -4.61
CA VAL A 150 -4.17 23.00 -5.34
C VAL A 150 -2.72 22.65 -5.72
N PRO A 151 -2.31 22.75 -7.01
CA PRO A 151 -0.93 22.49 -7.41
C PRO A 151 0.09 23.37 -6.69
N MET A 152 1.22 22.77 -6.30
CA MET A 152 2.26 23.44 -5.49
C MET A 152 2.80 24.74 -6.13
N HIS A 153 2.93 24.81 -7.46
CA HIS A 153 3.40 26.04 -8.13
C HIS A 153 2.44 27.23 -7.97
N GLN A 154 1.15 27.00 -7.72
CA GLN A 154 0.16 28.06 -7.52
C GLN A 154 0.19 28.63 -6.10
N THR A 155 0.65 27.83 -5.13
CA THR A 155 0.77 28.24 -3.73
C THR A 155 2.16 28.72 -3.37
N ALA A 156 3.16 28.46 -4.21
CA ALA A 156 4.54 28.93 -4.05
C ALA A 156 4.63 30.46 -4.08
N LYS A 157 5.30 31.05 -3.07
CA LYS A 157 5.52 32.50 -2.93
C LYS A 157 7.01 32.80 -2.74
N GLY A 158 7.39 34.05 -3.03
CA GLY A 158 8.77 34.53 -2.85
C GLY A 158 9.78 33.69 -3.63
N PHE A 159 10.88 33.33 -2.98
CA PHE A 159 12.01 32.60 -3.58
C PHE A 159 11.66 31.18 -4.07
N LEU A 160 10.52 30.62 -3.64
CA LEU A 160 10.05 29.30 -4.10
C LEU A 160 9.41 29.37 -5.50
N LYS A 161 8.94 30.53 -5.94
CA LYS A 161 8.33 30.70 -7.26
C LYS A 161 9.41 30.56 -8.34
N GLY A 162 9.28 29.57 -9.23
CA GLY A 162 10.27 29.29 -10.26
C GLY A 162 11.56 28.67 -9.73
N LEU A 163 11.53 28.05 -8.54
CA LEU A 163 12.67 27.32 -7.97
C LEU A 163 13.13 26.23 -8.96
N SER A 164 14.40 26.28 -9.35
CA SER A 164 15.02 25.31 -10.24
C SER A 164 16.25 24.69 -9.58
N ILE A 165 16.27 23.36 -9.53
CA ILE A 165 17.32 22.57 -8.90
C ILE A 165 17.75 21.46 -9.85
N GLY A 166 19.02 21.46 -10.27
CA GLY A 166 19.55 20.44 -11.17
C GLY A 166 19.52 19.04 -10.57
N LYS A 167 19.91 18.89 -9.29
CA LYS A 167 19.92 17.61 -8.59
C LYS A 167 19.67 17.77 -7.09
N ILE A 168 18.84 16.89 -6.52
CA ILE A 168 18.64 16.76 -5.07
C ILE A 168 19.06 15.36 -4.67
N SER A 169 19.97 15.25 -3.70
CA SER A 169 20.46 13.97 -3.18
C SER A 169 20.29 13.93 -1.67
N VAL A 170 19.37 13.11 -1.20
CA VAL A 170 19.18 12.83 0.23
C VAL A 170 19.68 11.41 0.49
N SER A 171 20.60 11.28 1.44
CA SER A 171 21.23 9.98 1.76
C SER A 171 21.00 9.59 3.22
N ARG A 172 20.66 8.32 3.45
CA ARG A 172 20.51 7.71 4.79
C ARG A 172 19.52 8.45 5.71
N ALA A 173 18.45 8.98 5.14
CA ALA A 173 17.42 9.70 5.87
C ALA A 173 16.54 8.77 6.72
N ARG A 174 15.95 9.28 7.80
CA ARG A 174 14.99 8.57 8.64
C ARG A 174 13.70 9.37 8.73
N LEU A 175 12.56 8.70 8.70
CA LEU A 175 11.26 9.33 8.83
C LEU A 175 10.46 8.62 9.92
N ARG A 176 9.91 9.41 10.84
CA ARG A 176 8.84 9.00 11.74
C ARG A 176 7.66 9.94 11.54
N TYR A 177 6.47 9.37 11.51
CA TYR A 177 5.23 10.09 11.42
C TYR A 177 4.32 9.63 12.56
N ARG A 178 3.76 10.59 13.27
CA ARG A 178 2.89 10.36 14.42
C ARG A 178 1.65 11.24 14.35
N SER A 179 0.55 10.71 14.90
CA SER A 179 -0.72 11.42 15.00
C SER A 179 -1.02 11.68 16.47
N LYS A 180 -1.18 12.95 16.86
CA LYS A 180 -1.74 13.28 18.19
C LYS A 180 -3.26 13.11 18.23
N VAL A 181 -3.89 12.90 17.08
CA VAL A 181 -5.35 12.71 16.94
C VAL A 181 -5.76 11.27 17.32
N GLU A 182 -4.83 10.31 17.23
CA GLU A 182 -5.07 8.90 17.55
C GLU A 182 -4.52 8.60 18.94
N ALA A 183 -5.40 8.41 19.93
CA ALA A 183 -5.00 8.11 21.30
C ALA A 183 -4.23 6.77 21.37
N GLY A 184 -2.99 6.79 21.88
CA GLY A 184 -2.25 5.58 22.29
C GLY A 184 -1.09 5.12 21.40
N THR A 185 -0.77 5.79 20.28
CA THR A 185 0.41 5.42 19.45
C THR A 185 1.33 6.62 19.15
N ASP A 186 2.58 6.58 19.64
CA ASP A 186 3.57 7.66 19.37
C ASP A 186 4.13 7.61 17.94
N THR A 187 3.92 6.54 17.16
CA THR A 187 4.38 6.48 15.76
C THR A 187 3.49 5.56 14.93
N VAL A 188 2.85 6.13 13.91
CA VAL A 188 1.92 5.45 13.01
C VAL A 188 2.65 4.98 11.75
N PHE A 189 3.65 5.72 11.27
CA PHE A 189 4.47 5.34 10.13
C PHE A 189 5.95 5.62 10.38
N ALA A 190 6.82 4.72 9.92
CA ALA A 190 8.26 4.91 10.01
C ALA A 190 9.00 4.31 8.81
N LEU A 191 10.08 4.98 8.42
CA LEU A 191 11.13 4.45 7.56
C LEU A 191 12.45 4.47 8.33
N LYS A 192 13.03 3.29 8.57
CA LYS A 192 14.33 3.17 9.28
C LYS A 192 15.45 3.88 8.53
N GLN A 193 15.44 3.76 7.20
CA GLN A 193 16.36 4.46 6.32
C GLN A 193 15.74 4.68 4.95
N PHE A 194 15.98 5.83 4.32
CA PHE A 194 15.69 6.05 2.91
C PHE A 194 16.73 6.93 2.21
N ASN A 195 16.81 6.81 0.89
CA ASN A 195 17.54 7.68 -0.01
C ASN A 195 16.58 8.24 -1.05
N LEU A 196 16.82 9.48 -1.47
CA LEU A 196 16.05 10.15 -2.51
C LEU A 196 17.01 10.85 -3.47
N GLY A 197 16.89 10.55 -4.75
CA GLY A 197 17.49 11.28 -5.84
C GLY A 197 16.40 11.97 -6.65
N VAL A 198 16.54 13.28 -6.88
CA VAL A 198 15.68 14.04 -7.80
C VAL A 198 16.58 14.68 -8.85
N THR A 199 16.19 14.59 -10.12
CA THR A 199 16.92 15.21 -11.24
C THR A 199 16.02 16.22 -11.94
N ASP A 200 16.58 17.40 -12.18
CA ASP A 200 15.99 18.51 -12.92
C ASP A 200 14.59 18.87 -12.40
N PHE A 201 14.54 19.39 -11.17
CA PHE A 201 13.33 19.86 -10.51
C PHE A 201 13.07 21.34 -10.85
N ILE A 202 11.87 21.67 -11.33
CA ILE A 202 11.49 23.03 -11.71
C ILE A 202 10.07 23.33 -11.23
N LEU A 203 9.92 24.23 -10.26
CA LEU A 203 8.62 24.57 -9.67
C LEU A 203 7.91 25.68 -10.45
N ASP A 204 7.32 25.32 -11.59
CA ASP A 204 6.48 26.20 -12.40
C ASP A 204 5.34 25.43 -13.11
N SER A 205 4.46 26.16 -13.79
CA SER A 205 3.30 25.59 -14.50
C SER A 205 3.71 24.80 -15.75
N THR A 206 4.79 25.19 -16.43
CA THR A 206 5.29 24.50 -17.63
C THR A 206 5.78 23.10 -17.28
N SER A 207 6.58 22.99 -16.21
CA SER A 207 7.09 21.75 -15.65
C SER A 207 5.98 20.85 -15.11
N PHE A 208 4.94 21.43 -14.49
CA PHE A 208 3.76 20.67 -14.04
C PHE A 208 3.01 19.99 -15.20
N ASN A 209 2.85 20.71 -16.32
CA ASN A 209 2.09 20.24 -17.48
C ASN A 209 2.91 19.37 -18.45
N ASP A 210 4.24 19.31 -18.30
CA ASP A 210 5.12 18.48 -19.14
C ASP A 210 4.83 16.97 -18.94
N PRO A 211 4.45 16.21 -19.98
CA PRO A 211 4.14 14.79 -19.87
C PRO A 211 5.37 13.93 -19.52
N THR A 212 6.57 14.44 -19.70
CA THR A 212 7.83 13.77 -19.38
C THR A 212 8.34 14.07 -17.97
N ARG A 213 7.60 14.90 -17.20
CA ARG A 213 7.89 15.22 -15.81
C ARG A 213 6.80 14.67 -14.90
N ALA A 214 7.21 14.14 -13.77
CA ALA A 214 6.32 13.80 -12.67
C ALA A 214 6.65 14.72 -11.51
N TYR A 215 5.65 15.31 -10.86
CA TYR A 215 5.85 16.14 -9.67
C TYR A 215 6.95 17.21 -9.84
N TYR A 216 6.96 17.90 -10.99
CA TYR A 216 7.91 18.97 -11.32
C TYR A 216 9.35 18.52 -11.66
N ALA A 217 9.68 17.22 -11.68
CA ALA A 217 11.02 16.76 -12.03
C ALA A 217 11.03 15.72 -13.15
N LYS A 218 12.17 15.62 -13.84
CA LYS A 218 12.39 14.59 -14.88
C LYS A 218 12.51 13.20 -14.28
N LYS A 219 13.09 13.08 -13.08
CA LYS A 219 13.36 11.78 -12.46
C LYS A 219 13.35 11.86 -10.94
N TYR A 220 12.65 10.92 -10.33
CA TYR A 220 12.73 10.57 -8.92
C TYR A 220 13.22 9.13 -8.78
N GLU A 221 14.22 8.94 -7.93
CA GLU A 221 14.71 7.63 -7.48
C GLU A 221 14.60 7.60 -5.97
N PHE A 222 13.79 6.68 -5.44
CA PHE A 222 13.58 6.55 -4.02
C PHE A 222 13.84 5.12 -3.60
N THR A 223 14.61 4.94 -2.54
CA THR A 223 14.82 3.64 -1.92
C THR A 223 14.61 3.77 -0.42
N ALA A 224 13.88 2.85 0.19
CA ALA A 224 13.72 2.79 1.64
C ALA A 224 13.93 1.38 2.17
N GLN A 225 14.30 1.29 3.44
CA GLN A 225 14.47 0.06 4.19
C GLN A 225 13.71 0.13 5.51
N GLY A 226 13.13 -0.99 5.91
CA GLY A 226 12.40 -1.13 7.17
C GLY A 226 11.24 -0.14 7.27
N ALA A 227 10.29 -0.23 6.33
CA ALA A 227 9.04 0.50 6.41
C ALA A 227 8.10 -0.19 7.40
N ARG A 228 7.42 0.59 8.22
CA ARG A 228 6.46 0.13 9.22
C ARG A 228 5.27 1.08 9.25
N TYR A 229 4.06 0.52 9.26
CA TYR A 229 2.80 1.26 9.36
C TYR A 229 1.86 0.54 10.33
N ILE A 230 1.37 1.26 11.34
CA ILE A 230 0.31 0.80 12.23
C ILE A 230 -1.00 1.30 11.65
N LEU A 231 -1.98 0.41 11.46
CA LEU A 231 -3.27 0.79 10.92
C LEU A 231 -4.05 1.64 11.92
N SER A 232 -5.01 2.42 11.42
CA SER A 232 -5.88 3.28 12.23
C SER A 232 -6.73 2.51 13.25
N ASP A 233 -6.88 1.19 13.11
CA ASP A 233 -7.54 0.36 14.11
C ASP A 233 -6.63 0.04 15.31
N GLY A 234 -5.35 0.39 15.27
CA GLY A 234 -4.35 0.15 16.32
C GLY A 234 -4.02 -1.32 16.56
N LEU A 235 -4.61 -2.24 15.77
CA LEU A 235 -4.55 -3.68 16.00
C LEU A 235 -3.80 -4.41 14.90
N HIS A 236 -3.46 -3.74 13.81
CA HIS A 236 -2.71 -4.33 12.70
C HIS A 236 -1.49 -3.50 12.36
N GLU A 237 -0.47 -4.21 11.90
CA GLU A 237 0.77 -3.64 11.41
C GLU A 237 1.07 -4.16 10.01
N ALA A 238 1.50 -3.25 9.14
CA ALA A 238 2.10 -3.55 7.86
C ALA A 238 3.60 -3.19 7.89
N THR A 239 4.45 -4.09 7.40
CA THR A 239 5.89 -3.86 7.26
C THR A 239 6.38 -4.20 5.86
N SER A 240 7.51 -3.62 5.48
CA SER A 240 8.26 -3.98 4.27
C SER A 240 9.75 -3.84 4.52
N ASP A 241 10.53 -4.85 4.13
CA ASP A 241 11.99 -4.84 4.28
C ASP A 241 12.63 -3.77 3.39
N SER A 242 12.14 -3.63 2.16
CA SER A 242 12.63 -2.64 1.21
C SER A 242 11.55 -2.12 0.28
N ILE A 243 11.69 -0.87 -0.14
CA ILE A 243 10.86 -0.21 -1.15
C ILE A 243 11.79 0.48 -2.13
N ALA A 244 11.55 0.37 -3.43
CA ALA A 244 12.24 1.08 -4.49
C ALA A 244 11.22 1.67 -5.46
N VAL A 245 11.39 2.94 -5.83
CA VAL A 245 10.53 3.66 -6.77
C VAL A 245 11.40 4.40 -7.77
N SER A 246 11.08 4.27 -9.05
CA SER A 246 11.67 5.06 -10.12
C SER A 246 10.57 5.61 -11.02
N THR A 247 10.50 6.93 -11.14
CA THR A 247 9.55 7.55 -12.07
C THR A 247 10.00 7.44 -13.51
N ALA A 248 11.30 7.28 -13.77
CA ALA A 248 11.85 7.17 -15.12
C ALA A 248 11.53 5.81 -15.76
N SER A 249 11.64 4.71 -15.01
CA SER A 249 11.20 3.39 -15.49
C SER A 249 9.72 3.11 -15.22
N GLY A 250 9.03 3.96 -14.46
CA GLY A 250 7.63 3.76 -14.09
C GLY A 250 7.42 2.52 -13.20
N THR A 251 8.32 2.30 -12.24
CA THR A 251 8.33 1.08 -11.42
C THR A 251 8.25 1.36 -9.93
N VAL A 252 7.50 0.53 -9.21
CA VAL A 252 7.47 0.45 -7.74
C VAL A 252 7.72 -0.99 -7.34
N VAL A 253 8.72 -1.25 -6.51
CA VAL A 253 9.04 -2.59 -6.01
C VAL A 253 9.12 -2.57 -4.50
N ALA A 254 8.43 -3.48 -3.84
CA ALA A 254 8.53 -3.68 -2.40
C ALA A 254 8.80 -5.16 -2.11
N SER A 255 9.66 -5.45 -1.13
CA SER A 255 10.04 -6.83 -0.79
C SER A 255 9.89 -7.09 0.71
N GLY A 256 9.60 -8.33 1.06
CA GLY A 256 9.45 -8.75 2.45
C GLY A 256 8.25 -8.09 3.13
N ILE A 257 7.11 -8.02 2.43
CA ILE A 257 5.91 -7.37 2.95
C ILE A 257 5.22 -8.31 3.94
N LYS A 258 4.83 -7.78 5.09
CA LYS A 258 4.05 -8.52 6.08
C LYS A 258 2.90 -7.66 6.56
N PHE A 259 1.74 -8.27 6.73
CA PHE A 259 0.59 -7.70 7.41
C PHE A 259 0.20 -8.65 8.53
N THR A 260 0.27 -8.17 9.76
CA THR A 260 0.11 -8.99 10.97
C THR A 260 -0.74 -8.28 12.00
N PRO A 261 -1.65 -8.99 12.68
CA PRO A 261 -2.30 -8.47 13.87
C PRO A 261 -1.27 -8.27 14.98
N LEU A 262 -1.43 -7.21 15.76
CA LEU A 262 -0.62 -6.87 16.93
C LEU A 262 -1.10 -7.57 18.21
N VAL A 263 -2.28 -8.18 18.15
CA VAL A 263 -2.89 -8.95 19.24
C VAL A 263 -2.99 -10.41 18.83
N ASP A 264 -2.98 -11.30 19.81
CA ASP A 264 -3.18 -12.72 19.54
C ASP A 264 -4.59 -13.02 19.03
N GLN A 265 -4.74 -14.24 18.53
CA GLN A 265 -5.96 -14.74 17.93
C GLN A 265 -7.18 -14.78 18.88
N ALA A 266 -6.99 -15.04 20.17
CA ALA A 266 -8.06 -15.10 21.16
C ALA A 266 -8.44 -13.70 21.67
N ALA A 267 -7.47 -12.79 21.71
CA ALA A 267 -7.64 -11.40 22.10
C ALA A 267 -8.32 -10.58 20.99
N LEU A 268 -8.04 -10.84 19.71
CA LEU A 268 -8.59 -10.02 18.61
C LEU A 268 -10.12 -9.98 18.60
N SER A 269 -10.78 -11.14 18.74
CA SER A 269 -12.25 -11.20 18.78
C SER A 269 -12.83 -10.56 20.04
N LYS A 270 -12.14 -10.70 21.19
CA LYS A 270 -12.53 -10.06 22.46
C LYS A 270 -12.42 -8.54 22.40
N VAL A 271 -11.28 -8.02 21.91
CA VAL A 271 -11.04 -6.58 21.78
C VAL A 271 -12.02 -5.95 20.78
N LYS A 272 -12.33 -6.64 19.68
CA LYS A 272 -13.32 -6.16 18.69
C LYS A 272 -14.77 -6.40 19.10
N GLY A 273 -15.03 -7.19 20.16
CA GLY A 273 -16.38 -7.59 20.60
C GLY A 273 -17.17 -8.42 19.58
N LYS A 274 -16.50 -8.99 18.57
CA LYS A 274 -17.15 -9.69 17.43
C LYS A 274 -16.24 -10.74 16.82
N ALA A 275 -16.78 -11.58 15.92
CA ALA A 275 -16.05 -12.65 15.23
C ALA A 275 -15.03 -12.09 14.21
N ALA A 276 -13.94 -11.52 14.71
CA ALA A 276 -12.85 -11.00 13.91
C ALA A 276 -12.01 -12.12 13.32
N THR A 277 -11.68 -12.02 12.03
CA THR A 277 -10.75 -12.95 11.39
C THR A 277 -9.33 -12.50 11.68
N HIS A 278 -8.54 -13.36 12.30
CA HIS A 278 -7.11 -13.14 12.47
C HIS A 278 -6.41 -13.48 11.15
N GLN A 279 -5.84 -12.47 10.49
CA GLN A 279 -5.26 -12.61 9.16
C GLN A 279 -3.78 -12.22 9.18
N LYS A 280 -2.93 -13.17 8.80
CA LYS A 280 -1.52 -12.94 8.53
C LYS A 280 -1.28 -13.01 7.03
N VAL A 281 -0.72 -11.97 6.45
CA VAL A 281 -0.31 -11.94 5.05
C VAL A 281 1.19 -11.73 4.98
N GLU A 282 1.87 -12.51 4.14
CA GLU A 282 3.28 -12.30 3.81
C GLU A 282 3.43 -12.33 2.29
N VAL A 283 4.17 -11.39 1.70
CA VAL A 283 4.45 -11.36 0.26
C VAL A 283 5.93 -11.11 0.06
N LYS A 284 6.60 -12.03 -0.64
CA LYS A 284 8.06 -11.93 -0.87
C LYS A 284 8.41 -10.69 -1.68
N LYS A 285 7.66 -10.44 -2.75
CA LYS A 285 7.87 -9.29 -3.64
C LYS A 285 6.55 -8.81 -4.23
N VAL A 286 6.34 -7.51 -4.22
CA VAL A 286 5.34 -6.79 -4.97
C VAL A 286 6.05 -5.90 -5.98
N SER A 287 5.64 -5.96 -7.25
CA SER A 287 6.22 -5.14 -8.32
C SER A 287 5.11 -4.53 -9.15
N ILE A 288 5.09 -3.21 -9.26
CA ILE A 288 4.20 -2.47 -10.15
C ILE A 288 5.07 -1.87 -11.25
N SER A 289 4.65 -2.04 -12.50
CA SER A 289 5.34 -1.53 -13.68
C SER A 289 4.39 -0.78 -14.61
N GLY A 290 4.96 0.13 -15.40
CA GLY A 290 4.19 1.02 -16.26
C GLY A 290 3.34 2.03 -15.48
N VAL A 291 3.79 2.45 -14.29
CA VAL A 291 3.09 3.47 -13.49
C VAL A 291 3.18 4.83 -14.18
N ALA A 292 2.02 5.43 -14.46
CA ALA A 292 1.92 6.73 -15.12
C ALA A 292 2.11 7.90 -14.14
N PHE A 293 3.31 8.02 -13.53
CA PHE A 293 3.58 9.05 -12.51
C PHE A 293 3.36 10.49 -12.98
N ALA A 294 3.68 10.79 -14.24
CA ALA A 294 3.48 12.11 -14.81
C ALA A 294 1.98 12.47 -14.83
N GLU A 295 1.14 11.58 -15.34
CA GLU A 295 -0.31 11.75 -15.35
C GLU A 295 -0.87 11.85 -13.93
N HIS A 296 -0.47 10.93 -13.04
CA HIS A 296 -0.89 10.95 -11.65
C HIS A 296 -0.60 12.29 -10.98
N SER A 297 0.58 12.88 -11.21
CA SER A 297 0.93 14.17 -10.61
C SER A 297 0.06 15.35 -11.05
N ARG A 298 -0.67 15.22 -12.17
CA ARG A 298 -1.57 16.24 -12.71
C ARG A 298 -3.05 15.97 -12.41
N THR A 299 -3.46 14.72 -12.50
CA THR A 299 -4.88 14.33 -12.48
C THR A 299 -5.30 13.60 -11.21
N ASN A 300 -4.34 13.24 -10.35
CA ASN A 300 -4.53 12.35 -9.20
C ASN A 300 -5.12 10.97 -9.59
N SER A 301 -4.97 10.56 -10.86
CA SER A 301 -5.38 9.24 -11.34
C SER A 301 -4.23 8.25 -11.28
N LEU A 302 -4.49 7.07 -10.72
CA LEU A 302 -3.52 5.99 -10.59
C LEU A 302 -3.64 5.01 -11.77
N LYS A 303 -2.74 5.10 -12.73
CA LYS A 303 -2.68 4.15 -13.86
C LYS A 303 -1.40 3.33 -13.82
N ALA A 304 -1.52 2.02 -14.01
CA ALA A 304 -0.39 1.09 -14.10
C ALA A 304 -0.69 -0.07 -15.06
N LYS A 305 0.35 -0.60 -15.71
CA LYS A 305 0.20 -1.70 -16.68
C LYS A 305 0.18 -3.06 -16.00
N HIS A 306 1.07 -3.30 -15.05
CA HIS A 306 1.20 -4.62 -14.45
C HIS A 306 1.55 -4.54 -12.97
N LEU A 307 0.84 -5.33 -12.16
CA LEU A 307 1.11 -5.55 -10.75
C LEU A 307 1.38 -7.04 -10.51
N LEU A 308 2.56 -7.38 -10.00
CA LEU A 308 2.95 -8.74 -9.65
C LEU A 308 2.99 -8.92 -8.14
N LEU A 309 2.31 -9.96 -7.65
CA LEU A 309 2.46 -10.51 -6.30
C LEU A 309 3.21 -11.85 -6.39
N GLN A 310 4.47 -11.87 -5.96
CA GLN A 310 5.30 -13.07 -5.97
C GLN A 310 5.25 -13.77 -4.62
N THR A 311 4.87 -15.06 -4.65
CA THR A 311 4.74 -15.96 -3.50
C THR A 311 3.98 -15.34 -2.32
N PRO A 312 2.74 -14.84 -2.51
CA PRO A 312 1.93 -14.39 -1.39
C PRO A 312 1.48 -15.59 -0.53
N SER A 313 1.46 -15.40 0.78
CA SER A 313 0.96 -16.35 1.77
C SER A 313 -0.11 -15.67 2.60
N LEU A 314 -1.30 -16.26 2.66
CA LEU A 314 -2.41 -15.82 3.51
C LEU A 314 -2.74 -16.95 4.50
N ILE A 315 -2.66 -16.65 5.78
CA ILE A 315 -3.18 -17.51 6.85
C ILE A 315 -4.31 -16.75 7.53
N ALA A 316 -5.53 -17.25 7.36
CA ALA A 316 -6.73 -16.66 7.93
C ALA A 316 -7.37 -17.65 8.90
N PHE A 317 -7.65 -17.20 10.13
CA PHE A 317 -8.39 -17.98 11.11
C PHE A 317 -9.59 -17.22 11.64
N LYS A 318 -10.70 -17.94 11.83
CA LYS A 318 -11.92 -17.38 12.39
C LYS A 318 -12.39 -18.12 13.66
N ASN A 319 -12.40 -17.34 14.75
CA ASN A 319 -13.09 -17.54 16.03
C ASN A 319 -14.62 -17.48 15.95
N LYS A 320 -15.40 -18.57 15.87
CA LYS A 320 -16.88 -18.48 15.88
C LYS A 320 -17.58 -19.07 17.10
N LYS A 321 -16.84 -19.44 18.15
CA LYS A 321 -17.40 -20.01 19.38
C LYS A 321 -18.21 -19.02 20.19
N ASP A 322 -17.69 -17.81 20.36
CA ASP A 322 -18.23 -16.83 21.31
C ASP A 322 -18.88 -15.62 20.62
N PHE A 323 -18.76 -15.48 19.29
CA PHE A 323 -19.20 -14.29 18.55
C PHE A 323 -19.81 -14.63 17.19
N GLN A 324 -20.79 -13.84 16.76
CA GLN A 324 -21.46 -13.96 15.45
C GLN A 324 -20.93 -12.92 14.43
N ASP A 325 -21.31 -13.12 13.16
CA ASP A 325 -21.11 -12.13 12.10
C ASP A 325 -22.24 -11.09 12.16
N GLU A 326 -21.93 -9.82 12.44
CA GLU A 326 -22.95 -8.77 12.59
C GLU A 326 -22.89 -7.68 11.52
N GLU A 327 -21.83 -7.64 10.70
CA GLU A 327 -21.61 -6.59 9.71
C GLU A 327 -21.62 -7.11 8.28
N ASN A 328 -22.28 -6.36 7.40
CA ASN A 328 -22.21 -6.56 5.96
C ASN A 328 -20.76 -6.54 5.50
N LYS A 329 -20.37 -7.56 4.72
CA LYS A 329 -19.01 -7.66 4.17
C LYS A 329 -19.00 -7.06 2.77
N PRO A 330 -18.10 -6.09 2.50
CA PRO A 330 -18.07 -5.46 1.20
C PRO A 330 -17.69 -6.48 0.11
N THR A 331 -18.37 -6.37 -1.02
CA THR A 331 -18.14 -7.12 -2.25
C THR A 331 -16.94 -6.54 -3.02
N PRO A 332 -16.36 -7.27 -3.99
CA PRO A 332 -15.33 -6.72 -4.88
C PRO A 332 -15.81 -5.45 -5.61
N HIS A 333 -17.10 -5.39 -5.98
CA HIS A 333 -17.74 -4.22 -6.56
C HIS A 333 -17.69 -3.02 -5.60
N GLU A 334 -18.15 -3.18 -4.36
CA GLU A 334 -18.14 -2.11 -3.35
C GLU A 334 -16.73 -1.68 -2.96
N ILE A 335 -15.78 -2.63 -2.86
CA ILE A 335 -14.37 -2.32 -2.57
C ILE A 335 -13.80 -1.41 -3.67
N VAL A 336 -14.01 -1.75 -4.94
CA VAL A 336 -13.47 -0.98 -6.07
C VAL A 336 -14.16 0.37 -6.20
N GLN A 337 -15.48 0.43 -6.02
CA GLN A 337 -16.26 1.67 -6.05
C GLN A 337 -15.92 2.61 -4.88
N GLY A 338 -15.50 2.07 -3.73
CA GLY A 338 -15.10 2.84 -2.54
C GLY A 338 -13.72 3.50 -2.62
N ILE A 339 -12.89 3.16 -3.61
CA ILE A 339 -11.55 3.74 -3.78
C ILE A 339 -11.67 5.17 -4.34
N LYS A 340 -11.15 6.15 -3.58
CA LYS A 340 -11.38 7.59 -3.84
C LYS A 340 -10.48 8.29 -4.89
N PRO A 341 -9.33 7.77 -5.37
CA PRO A 341 -8.78 8.18 -6.66
C PRO A 341 -9.29 7.33 -7.83
N ARG A 342 -9.42 7.92 -9.02
CA ARG A 342 -9.66 7.17 -10.26
C ARG A 342 -8.45 6.31 -10.57
N PHE A 343 -8.63 5.03 -10.84
CA PHE A 343 -7.53 4.12 -11.13
C PHE A 343 -7.81 3.14 -12.26
N LEU A 344 -6.76 2.73 -12.95
CA LEU A 344 -6.76 1.69 -13.97
C LEU A 344 -5.51 0.82 -13.80
N LEU A 345 -5.72 -0.48 -13.65
CA LEU A 345 -4.67 -1.48 -13.65
C LEU A 345 -4.96 -2.49 -14.76
N ASP A 346 -4.09 -2.54 -15.78
CA ASP A 346 -4.35 -3.41 -16.93
C ASP A 346 -4.28 -4.89 -16.54
N THR A 347 -3.28 -5.28 -15.74
CA THR A 347 -3.11 -6.67 -15.28
C THR A 347 -2.55 -6.75 -13.87
N LEU A 348 -3.15 -7.61 -13.04
CA LEU A 348 -2.60 -8.10 -11.78
C LEU A 348 -2.27 -9.58 -11.92
N GLU A 349 -1.08 -9.98 -11.51
CA GLU A 349 -0.59 -11.34 -11.55
C GLU A 349 -0.21 -11.83 -10.16
N ILE A 350 -0.63 -13.05 -9.81
CA ILE A 350 -0.22 -13.76 -8.60
C ILE A 350 0.56 -14.99 -9.03
N GLN A 351 1.78 -15.13 -8.51
CA GLN A 351 2.65 -16.27 -8.80
C GLN A 351 2.93 -17.09 -7.54
N ASN A 352 2.63 -18.38 -7.60
CA ASN A 352 2.97 -19.36 -6.57
C ASN A 352 2.50 -18.98 -5.15
N GLY A 353 1.25 -18.60 -5.03
CA GLY A 353 0.63 -18.23 -3.75
C GLY A 353 0.23 -19.45 -2.90
N TYR A 354 0.04 -19.19 -1.60
CA TYR A 354 -0.47 -20.13 -0.62
C TYR A 354 -1.58 -19.48 0.21
N ILE A 355 -2.68 -20.20 0.42
CA ILE A 355 -3.77 -19.77 1.29
C ILE A 355 -4.11 -20.90 2.25
N ARG A 356 -4.19 -20.60 3.54
CA ARG A 356 -4.73 -21.48 4.58
C ARG A 356 -5.88 -20.76 5.27
N TYR A 357 -7.06 -21.37 5.22
CA TYR A 357 -8.21 -20.95 6.00
C TYR A 357 -8.44 -21.95 7.12
N GLU A 358 -8.66 -21.43 8.32
CA GLU A 358 -9.01 -22.18 9.51
C GLU A 358 -10.27 -21.61 10.18
N GLU A 359 -11.09 -22.51 10.72
CA GLU A 359 -12.30 -22.12 11.44
C GLU A 359 -12.49 -23.01 12.67
N LEU A 360 -12.85 -22.39 13.80
CA LEU A 360 -13.38 -23.09 14.96
C LEU A 360 -14.89 -22.83 15.03
N ALA A 361 -15.68 -23.87 14.74
CA ALA A 361 -17.14 -23.81 14.82
C ALA A 361 -17.62 -23.86 16.29
N PRO A 362 -18.83 -23.35 16.62
CA PRO A 362 -19.33 -23.24 17.99
C PRO A 362 -19.27 -24.53 18.82
N ALA A 363 -19.65 -25.66 18.20
CA ALA A 363 -19.69 -26.97 18.86
C ALA A 363 -18.42 -27.82 18.61
N ALA A 364 -17.41 -27.29 17.93
CA ALA A 364 -16.22 -28.04 17.57
C ALA A 364 -15.15 -27.98 18.67
N THR A 365 -14.51 -29.11 18.94
CA THR A 365 -13.32 -29.21 19.81
C THR A 365 -12.03 -28.97 19.03
N GLU A 366 -12.04 -29.18 17.71
CA GLU A 366 -10.90 -29.05 16.82
C GLU A 366 -11.15 -28.01 15.72
N ARG A 367 -10.07 -27.46 15.18
CA ARG A 367 -10.12 -26.49 14.08
C ARG A 367 -10.24 -27.21 12.75
N GLY A 368 -11.24 -26.84 11.96
CA GLY A 368 -11.28 -27.22 10.56
C GLY A 368 -10.37 -26.36 9.72
N HIS A 369 -9.77 -26.94 8.68
CA HIS A 369 -8.93 -26.18 7.77
C HIS A 369 -8.99 -26.65 6.32
N ILE A 370 -8.75 -25.71 5.42
CA ILE A 370 -8.58 -25.94 3.99
C ILE A 370 -7.38 -25.13 3.49
N THR A 371 -6.63 -25.70 2.55
CA THR A 371 -5.44 -25.07 1.96
C THR A 371 -5.52 -25.02 0.44
N PHE A 372 -4.90 -23.99 -0.13
CA PHE A 372 -4.78 -23.77 -1.56
C PHE A 372 -3.31 -23.51 -1.86
N HIS A 373 -2.69 -24.43 -2.60
CA HIS A 373 -1.28 -24.39 -2.95
C HIS A 373 -1.09 -23.98 -4.40
N LYS A 374 0.09 -23.42 -4.71
CA LYS A 374 0.48 -23.01 -6.07
C LYS A 374 -0.55 -22.09 -6.72
N VAL A 375 -1.18 -21.22 -5.92
CA VAL A 375 -2.19 -20.27 -6.40
C VAL A 375 -1.54 -19.37 -7.45
N SER A 376 -2.00 -19.50 -8.68
CA SER A 376 -1.57 -18.67 -9.81
C SER A 376 -2.78 -17.97 -10.37
N SER A 377 -2.70 -16.65 -10.53
CA SER A 377 -3.84 -15.84 -10.95
C SER A 377 -3.44 -14.75 -11.93
N THR A 378 -4.31 -14.47 -12.89
CA THR A 378 -4.27 -13.26 -13.70
C THR A 378 -5.60 -12.55 -13.56
N ILE A 379 -5.58 -11.27 -13.23
CA ILE A 379 -6.75 -10.41 -13.16
C ILE A 379 -6.53 -9.29 -14.16
N ALA A 380 -7.31 -9.28 -15.24
CA ALA A 380 -7.26 -8.24 -16.26
C ALA A 380 -8.28 -7.13 -15.96
N ASN A 381 -7.93 -5.89 -16.33
CA ASN A 381 -8.80 -4.71 -16.31
C ASN A 381 -9.43 -4.43 -14.94
N VAL A 382 -8.64 -4.03 -13.94
CA VAL A 382 -9.17 -3.61 -12.64
C VAL A 382 -9.25 -2.08 -12.61
N SER A 383 -10.45 -1.53 -12.55
CA SER A 383 -10.66 -0.08 -12.63
C SER A 383 -11.97 0.36 -11.96
N ASN A 384 -11.97 1.60 -11.44
CA ASN A 384 -13.17 2.35 -11.07
C ASN A 384 -13.51 3.47 -12.07
N ILE A 385 -12.91 3.47 -13.26
CA ILE A 385 -13.15 4.45 -14.32
C ILE A 385 -14.29 3.92 -15.21
N PRO A 386 -15.44 4.60 -15.31
CA PRO A 386 -16.62 4.13 -16.05
C PRO A 386 -16.34 3.72 -17.50
N GLU A 387 -15.48 4.46 -18.19
CA GLU A 387 -15.13 4.22 -19.60
C GLU A 387 -14.35 2.90 -19.79
N HIS A 388 -13.73 2.37 -18.73
CA HIS A 388 -12.95 1.14 -18.76
C HIS A 388 -13.64 -0.05 -18.08
N MET A 389 -14.83 0.14 -17.48
CA MET A 389 -15.47 -0.90 -16.67
C MET A 389 -16.97 -1.00 -16.97
N THR A 390 -17.30 -1.87 -17.93
CA THR A 390 -18.69 -2.15 -18.38
C THR A 390 -18.98 -3.65 -18.35
N ASN A 391 -20.21 -4.05 -18.67
CA ASN A 391 -20.56 -5.47 -18.77
C ASN A 391 -19.82 -6.18 -19.93
N GLU A 392 -19.55 -5.45 -21.01
CA GLU A 392 -18.82 -5.92 -22.20
C GLU A 392 -17.31 -5.95 -21.94
N ASN A 393 -16.81 -5.01 -21.14
CA ASN A 393 -15.42 -4.93 -20.71
C ASN A 393 -15.25 -5.09 -19.18
N PRO A 394 -15.54 -6.27 -18.62
CA PRO A 394 -15.44 -6.51 -17.19
C PRO A 394 -14.00 -6.74 -16.75
N ALA A 395 -13.76 -6.74 -15.43
CA ALA A 395 -12.57 -7.38 -14.89
C ALA A 395 -12.66 -8.90 -15.12
N VAL A 396 -11.56 -9.53 -15.54
CA VAL A 396 -11.51 -10.97 -15.78
C VAL A 396 -10.47 -11.60 -14.88
N VAL A 397 -10.91 -12.39 -13.92
CA VAL A 397 -10.06 -13.16 -13.00
C VAL A 397 -9.93 -14.57 -13.54
N LYS A 398 -8.70 -15.06 -13.74
CA LYS A 398 -8.38 -16.45 -14.04
C LYS A 398 -7.48 -17.00 -12.95
N VAL A 399 -7.93 -18.01 -12.23
CA VAL A 399 -7.21 -18.66 -11.12
C VAL A 399 -6.95 -20.13 -11.45
N SER A 400 -5.77 -20.62 -11.08
CA SER A 400 -5.42 -22.03 -11.02
C SER A 400 -4.78 -22.32 -9.65
N THR A 401 -5.18 -23.41 -9.00
CA THR A 401 -4.70 -23.77 -7.66
C THR A 401 -4.81 -25.27 -7.40
N MET A 402 -4.08 -25.75 -6.40
CA MET A 402 -4.19 -27.11 -5.85
C MET A 402 -4.83 -27.06 -4.47
N VAL A 403 -6.11 -27.46 -4.38
CA VAL A 403 -6.81 -27.61 -3.10
C VAL A 403 -6.20 -28.79 -2.35
N MET A 404 -5.76 -28.53 -1.12
CA MET A 404 -5.13 -29.50 -0.22
C MET A 404 -3.95 -30.26 -0.86
N ASP A 405 -3.28 -29.65 -1.85
CA ASP A 405 -2.19 -30.27 -2.63
C ASP A 405 -2.60 -31.56 -3.37
N ARG A 406 -3.90 -31.72 -3.66
CA ARG A 406 -4.44 -32.95 -4.30
C ARG A 406 -5.39 -32.67 -5.46
N ALA A 407 -6.28 -31.69 -5.33
CA ALA A 407 -7.30 -31.42 -6.35
C ALA A 407 -6.99 -30.11 -7.09
N LYS A 408 -6.71 -30.20 -8.39
CA LYS A 408 -6.55 -29.02 -9.24
C LYS A 408 -7.90 -28.32 -9.42
N VAL A 409 -7.96 -27.01 -9.20
CA VAL A 409 -9.14 -26.20 -9.45
C VAL A 409 -8.77 -25.01 -10.32
N GLU A 410 -9.55 -24.80 -11.37
CA GLU A 410 -9.40 -23.66 -12.28
C GLU A 410 -10.70 -22.89 -12.32
N VAL A 411 -10.62 -21.57 -12.19
CA VAL A 411 -11.78 -20.69 -12.07
C VAL A 411 -11.58 -19.47 -12.96
N THR A 412 -12.61 -19.14 -13.73
CA THR A 412 -12.74 -17.85 -14.42
C THR A 412 -13.92 -17.09 -13.84
N ILE A 413 -13.67 -15.85 -13.42
CA ILE A 413 -14.69 -14.93 -12.92
C ILE A 413 -14.70 -13.70 -13.83
N ARG A 414 -15.88 -13.30 -14.32
CA ARG A 414 -16.07 -12.05 -15.07
C ARG A 414 -16.89 -11.10 -14.20
N ILE A 415 -16.29 -9.98 -13.81
CA ILE A 415 -16.81 -9.07 -12.80
C ILE A 415 -16.80 -7.63 -13.36
N PRO A 416 -17.92 -7.13 -13.88
CA PRO A 416 -18.10 -5.71 -14.13
C PRO A 416 -18.15 -4.96 -12.78
N LEU A 417 -17.01 -4.46 -12.31
CA LEU A 417 -16.82 -3.94 -10.95
C LEU A 417 -17.70 -2.72 -10.61
N LEU A 418 -18.19 -1.99 -11.62
CA LEU A 418 -19.09 -0.84 -11.47
C LEU A 418 -20.58 -1.21 -11.64
N ASN A 419 -20.92 -2.49 -11.81
CA ASN A 419 -22.30 -2.93 -11.90
C ASN A 419 -23.01 -2.78 -10.53
N LYS A 420 -24.14 -2.07 -10.51
CA LYS A 420 -24.88 -1.72 -9.28
C LYS A 420 -25.56 -2.92 -8.62
N ASP A 421 -25.96 -3.91 -9.39
CA ASP A 421 -26.59 -5.13 -8.89
C ASP A 421 -25.56 -6.17 -8.45
N GLY A 422 -24.26 -5.85 -8.53
CA GLY A 422 -23.18 -6.77 -8.22
C GLY A 422 -23.14 -7.96 -9.17
N TYR A 423 -23.66 -7.81 -10.41
CA TYR A 423 -23.66 -8.89 -11.39
C TYR A 423 -22.24 -9.38 -11.66
N HIS A 424 -22.06 -10.70 -11.72
CA HIS A 424 -20.82 -11.35 -12.16
C HIS A 424 -21.09 -12.81 -12.53
N THR A 425 -20.18 -13.39 -13.31
CA THR A 425 -20.23 -14.82 -13.66
C THR A 425 -19.05 -15.57 -13.07
N LEU A 426 -19.29 -16.83 -12.70
CA LEU A 426 -18.33 -17.73 -12.12
C LEU A 426 -18.36 -19.04 -12.91
N SER A 427 -17.22 -19.48 -13.45
CA SER A 427 -17.13 -20.74 -14.19
C SER A 427 -15.80 -21.42 -13.90
N GLY A 428 -15.73 -22.73 -14.05
CA GLY A 428 -14.48 -23.42 -13.76
C GLY A 428 -14.57 -24.93 -13.84
N THR A 429 -13.43 -25.55 -13.52
CA THR A 429 -13.25 -27.00 -13.52
C THR A 429 -12.58 -27.48 -12.25
N VAL A 430 -12.91 -28.69 -11.85
CA VAL A 430 -12.29 -29.43 -10.76
C VAL A 430 -11.66 -30.68 -11.36
N GLY A 431 -10.36 -30.86 -11.11
CA GLY A 431 -9.62 -32.06 -11.52
C GLY A 431 -9.90 -33.24 -10.61
N GLY A 432 -9.45 -34.43 -11.04
CA GLY A 432 -9.67 -35.66 -10.29
C GLY A 432 -8.94 -35.67 -8.94
N ALA A 433 -9.61 -36.19 -7.91
CA ALA A 433 -9.07 -36.33 -6.55
C ALA A 433 -9.91 -37.28 -5.69
N ASN A 434 -9.28 -37.85 -4.66
CA ASN A 434 -9.99 -38.52 -3.58
C ASN A 434 -10.68 -37.46 -2.69
N LEU A 435 -12.00 -37.57 -2.54
CA LEU A 435 -12.83 -36.61 -1.80
C LEU A 435 -12.56 -36.59 -0.29
N GLN A 436 -11.95 -37.63 0.27
CA GLN A 436 -11.53 -37.66 1.68
C GLN A 436 -10.57 -36.51 2.03
N VAL A 437 -9.93 -35.89 1.02
CA VAL A 437 -9.11 -34.70 1.18
C VAL A 437 -9.87 -33.50 1.81
N LEU A 438 -11.20 -33.50 1.76
CA LEU A 438 -12.04 -32.48 2.37
C LEU A 438 -12.36 -32.73 3.85
N ASN A 439 -12.09 -33.93 4.38
CA ASN A 439 -12.38 -34.26 5.78
C ASN A 439 -11.73 -33.30 6.80
N PRO A 440 -10.52 -32.75 6.60
CA PRO A 440 -9.92 -31.79 7.53
C PRO A 440 -10.73 -30.50 7.73
N ILE A 441 -11.62 -30.13 6.81
CA ILE A 441 -12.59 -29.05 7.03
C ILE A 441 -13.98 -29.59 7.41
N LEU A 442 -14.45 -30.66 6.76
CA LEU A 442 -15.83 -31.15 6.90
C LEU A 442 -16.11 -31.80 8.27
N VAL A 443 -15.20 -32.62 8.77
CA VAL A 443 -15.38 -33.33 10.04
C VAL A 443 -15.56 -32.36 11.21
N PRO A 444 -14.64 -31.39 11.45
CA PRO A 444 -14.77 -30.48 12.58
C PRO A 444 -15.81 -29.37 12.39
N THR A 445 -16.16 -28.96 11.15
CA THR A 445 -17.07 -27.81 10.94
C THR A 445 -18.49 -28.18 10.52
N ALA A 446 -18.67 -29.32 9.86
CA ALA A 446 -19.96 -29.80 9.38
C ALA A 446 -20.41 -31.09 10.06
N PHE A 447 -19.54 -31.76 10.84
CA PHE A 447 -19.81 -33.07 11.43
C PHE A 447 -20.18 -34.13 10.38
N VAL A 448 -19.55 -34.03 9.20
CA VAL A 448 -19.75 -34.90 8.06
C VAL A 448 -18.42 -35.48 7.66
N LYS A 449 -18.38 -36.80 7.45
CA LYS A 449 -17.19 -37.52 7.00
C LYS A 449 -17.45 -38.13 5.64
N ILE A 450 -16.53 -37.91 4.71
CA ILE A 450 -16.48 -38.67 3.46
C ILE A 450 -15.69 -39.93 3.77
N ALA A 451 -16.36 -41.09 3.74
CA ALA A 451 -15.76 -42.39 4.01
C ALA A 451 -15.00 -42.91 2.78
N SER A 452 -15.56 -42.70 1.59
CA SER A 452 -14.93 -43.00 0.30
C SER A 452 -15.49 -42.11 -0.80
N GLY A 453 -14.77 -41.99 -1.91
CA GLY A 453 -15.24 -41.30 -3.10
C GLY A 453 -14.10 -40.70 -3.91
N VAL A 454 -14.13 -40.90 -5.22
CA VAL A 454 -13.15 -40.33 -6.15
C VAL A 454 -13.88 -39.50 -7.19
N VAL A 455 -13.55 -38.21 -7.27
CA VAL A 455 -13.94 -37.35 -8.39
C VAL A 455 -12.96 -37.60 -9.52
N SER A 456 -13.48 -37.75 -10.73
CA SER A 456 -12.68 -37.81 -11.96
C SER A 456 -12.52 -36.42 -12.58
N SER A 457 -13.62 -35.67 -12.65
CA SER A 457 -13.63 -34.28 -13.13
C SER A 457 -14.92 -33.59 -12.71
N GLY A 458 -14.91 -32.27 -12.66
CA GLY A 458 -16.11 -31.46 -12.54
C GLY A 458 -16.04 -30.19 -13.38
N LYS A 459 -17.20 -29.68 -13.78
CA LYS A 459 -17.35 -28.39 -14.45
C LYS A 459 -18.55 -27.66 -13.85
N PHE A 460 -18.42 -26.35 -13.64
CA PHE A 460 -19.50 -25.51 -13.15
C PHE A 460 -19.55 -24.18 -13.88
N ASN A 461 -20.75 -23.59 -13.89
CA ASN A 461 -21.01 -22.23 -14.32
C ASN A 461 -22.17 -21.67 -13.50
N ALA A 462 -22.05 -20.41 -13.10
CA ALA A 462 -23.08 -19.69 -12.35
C ALA A 462 -23.07 -18.21 -12.71
N GLU A 463 -24.26 -17.62 -12.69
CA GLU A 463 -24.48 -16.19 -12.70
C GLU A 463 -24.93 -15.75 -11.31
N LEU A 464 -24.38 -14.64 -10.84
CA LEU A 464 -24.54 -14.16 -9.49
C LEU A 464 -24.82 -12.66 -9.50
N ASN A 465 -25.63 -12.20 -8.57
CA ASN A 465 -25.81 -10.79 -8.25
C ASN A 465 -25.88 -10.62 -6.72
N ASN A 466 -26.24 -9.42 -6.27
CA ASN A 466 -26.34 -9.07 -4.85
C ASN A 466 -27.45 -9.81 -4.07
N THR A 467 -28.34 -10.54 -4.74
CA THR A 467 -29.47 -11.23 -4.10
C THR A 467 -29.41 -12.75 -4.23
N SER A 468 -29.03 -13.27 -5.40
CA SER A 468 -29.07 -14.70 -5.70
C SER A 468 -28.10 -15.14 -6.78
N ALA A 469 -27.84 -16.44 -6.79
CA ALA A 469 -26.96 -17.10 -7.74
C ALA A 469 -27.69 -18.32 -8.32
N ASN A 470 -27.60 -18.46 -9.64
CA ASN A 470 -28.18 -19.56 -10.38
C ASN A 470 -27.17 -20.13 -11.37
N GLY A 471 -27.19 -21.44 -11.57
CA GLY A 471 -26.23 -22.09 -12.47
C GLY A 471 -26.34 -23.59 -12.46
N SER A 472 -25.27 -24.24 -12.91
CA SER A 472 -25.19 -25.68 -12.98
C SER A 472 -23.79 -26.20 -12.68
N MET A 473 -23.72 -27.45 -12.23
CA MET A 473 -22.49 -28.17 -11.97
C MET A 473 -22.66 -29.63 -12.37
N MET A 474 -21.73 -30.13 -13.18
CA MET A 474 -21.59 -31.56 -13.45
C MET A 474 -20.34 -32.04 -12.73
N LEU A 475 -20.49 -32.99 -11.81
CA LEU A 475 -19.39 -33.62 -11.10
C LEU A 475 -19.39 -35.12 -11.40
N LEU A 476 -18.33 -35.63 -12.03
CA LEU A 476 -18.15 -37.04 -12.31
C LEU A 476 -17.40 -37.70 -11.16
N TYR A 477 -18.00 -38.70 -10.53
CA TYR A 477 -17.42 -39.35 -9.35
C TYR A 477 -17.88 -40.79 -9.21
N ASN A 478 -17.13 -41.58 -8.44
CA ASN A 478 -17.41 -42.98 -8.16
C ASN A 478 -17.16 -43.32 -6.67
N ASN A 479 -17.86 -44.35 -6.18
CA ASN A 479 -17.72 -44.91 -4.83
C ASN A 479 -17.88 -43.89 -3.69
N LEU A 480 -18.78 -42.91 -3.85
CA LEU A 480 -19.09 -41.91 -2.84
C LEU A 480 -19.85 -42.54 -1.69
N LYS A 481 -19.29 -42.41 -0.48
CA LYS A 481 -19.94 -42.77 0.77
C LYS A 481 -19.72 -41.65 1.78
N ILE A 482 -20.83 -41.17 2.36
CA ILE A 482 -20.84 -40.07 3.33
C ILE A 482 -21.45 -40.59 4.64
N GLU A 483 -20.83 -40.21 5.76
CA GLU A 483 -21.24 -40.56 7.11
C GLU A 483 -21.57 -39.29 7.90
N LEU A 484 -22.70 -39.32 8.59
CA LEU A 484 -23.04 -38.31 9.60
C LEU A 484 -22.37 -38.67 10.92
N LEU A 485 -21.65 -37.72 11.51
CA LEU A 485 -21.06 -37.89 12.83
C LEU A 485 -22.04 -37.41 13.91
N ASN A 486 -22.04 -38.08 15.07
CA ASN A 486 -22.88 -37.67 16.19
C ASN A 486 -22.49 -36.27 16.65
N LYS A 487 -23.48 -35.39 16.75
CA LYS A 487 -23.32 -34.05 17.30
C LYS A 487 -23.02 -34.18 18.80
N GLY A 488 -21.84 -33.74 19.22
CA GLY A 488 -21.75 -33.12 20.53
C GLY A 488 -22.75 -31.96 20.57
N SER A 489 -23.50 -31.82 21.66
CA SER A 489 -24.66 -30.94 21.84
C SER A 489 -24.57 -29.60 21.08
N GLY A 490 -25.41 -29.42 20.06
CA GLY A 490 -25.87 -28.12 19.52
C GLY A 490 -24.81 -27.11 19.02
N GLY A 491 -24.59 -27.05 17.71
CA GLY A 491 -23.93 -25.89 17.09
C GLY A 491 -24.38 -25.65 15.66
N GLN A 492 -25.12 -24.56 15.43
CA GLN A 492 -25.48 -24.05 14.10
C GLN A 492 -24.27 -23.37 13.45
N GLN A 493 -23.96 -23.66 12.17
CA GLN A 493 -23.24 -22.75 11.25
C GLN A 493 -23.16 -23.24 9.79
N GLY A 494 -22.81 -22.32 8.87
CA GLY A 494 -23.08 -22.33 7.41
C GLY A 494 -22.88 -23.64 6.62
N LEU A 495 -21.65 -24.16 6.52
CA LEU A 495 -21.39 -25.42 5.77
C LEU A 495 -22.13 -26.61 6.38
N GLY A 496 -22.18 -26.68 7.72
CA GLY A 496 -22.88 -27.73 8.44
C GLY A 496 -24.40 -27.65 8.28
N LYS A 497 -25.02 -26.46 8.37
CA LYS A 497 -26.48 -26.32 8.23
C LYS A 497 -26.96 -26.80 6.87
N GLU A 498 -26.30 -26.35 5.80
CA GLU A 498 -26.58 -26.78 4.43
C GLU A 498 -26.47 -28.32 4.38
N VAL A 499 -25.27 -28.88 4.53
CA VAL A 499 -25.02 -30.33 4.39
C VAL A 499 -25.88 -31.19 5.36
N LEU A 500 -26.04 -30.79 6.62
CA LEU A 500 -26.81 -31.54 7.62
C LEU A 500 -28.32 -31.48 7.35
N SER A 501 -28.86 -30.34 6.92
CA SER A 501 -30.28 -30.23 6.55
C SER A 501 -30.63 -31.18 5.40
N PHE A 502 -29.70 -31.37 4.46
CA PHE A 502 -29.87 -32.29 3.35
C PHE A 502 -29.81 -33.75 3.79
N LEU A 503 -28.83 -34.13 4.63
CA LEU A 503 -28.67 -35.51 5.10
C LEU A 503 -29.78 -35.94 6.08
N ALA A 504 -30.43 -35.00 6.77
CA ALA A 504 -31.56 -35.26 7.67
C ALA A 504 -32.84 -35.71 6.92
N ASN A 505 -33.00 -35.33 5.65
CA ASN A 505 -34.20 -35.62 4.86
C ASN A 505 -34.25 -37.01 4.22
N LYS A 506 -33.33 -37.93 4.59
CA LYS A 506 -33.29 -39.33 4.14
C LYS A 506 -33.26 -39.53 2.61
N VAL A 507 -32.72 -38.59 1.84
CA VAL A 507 -32.48 -38.79 0.39
C VAL A 507 -31.25 -39.68 0.20
N ALA A 508 -31.38 -40.73 -0.61
CA ALA A 508 -30.26 -41.61 -0.95
C ALA A 508 -29.24 -40.86 -1.82
N ILE A 509 -28.09 -40.50 -1.24
CA ILE A 509 -26.94 -39.97 -1.98
C ILE A 509 -26.53 -41.00 -3.03
N LYS A 510 -26.44 -40.59 -4.30
CA LYS A 510 -25.97 -41.49 -5.36
C LYS A 510 -24.48 -41.75 -5.18
N SER A 511 -24.07 -43.01 -5.22
CA SER A 511 -22.66 -43.42 -5.02
C SER A 511 -21.76 -43.11 -6.21
N SER A 512 -22.33 -42.89 -7.41
CA SER A 512 -21.58 -42.50 -8.61
C SER A 512 -22.37 -41.53 -9.48
N ASN A 513 -21.67 -40.74 -10.29
CA ASN A 513 -22.21 -39.95 -11.40
C ASN A 513 -21.31 -40.10 -12.63
N PRO A 514 -21.79 -40.72 -13.73
CA PRO A 514 -23.11 -41.31 -13.89
C PRO A 514 -23.33 -42.56 -13.00
N SER A 515 -24.59 -42.95 -12.81
CA SER A 515 -24.88 -44.32 -12.35
C SER A 515 -24.58 -45.31 -13.47
N GLU A 516 -24.43 -46.58 -13.14
CA GLU A 516 -24.26 -47.63 -14.15
C GLU A 516 -25.40 -47.60 -15.18
N GLY A 517 -25.05 -47.53 -16.47
CA GLY A 517 -26.00 -47.44 -17.58
C GLY A 517 -26.69 -46.09 -17.78
N GLU A 518 -26.42 -45.08 -16.95
CA GLU A 518 -27.03 -43.75 -17.04
C GLU A 518 -26.11 -42.72 -17.73
N GLN A 519 -26.69 -41.63 -18.21
CA GLN A 519 -25.94 -40.45 -18.67
C GLN A 519 -25.47 -39.58 -17.48
N PRO A 520 -24.38 -38.81 -17.62
CA PRO A 520 -23.92 -37.89 -16.59
C PRO A 520 -25.00 -36.89 -16.15
N ARG A 521 -25.23 -36.80 -14.84
CA ARG A 521 -26.18 -35.87 -14.26
C ARG A 521 -25.55 -34.51 -14.03
N THR A 522 -26.31 -33.48 -14.39
CA THR A 522 -26.01 -32.09 -14.06
C THR A 522 -26.86 -31.66 -12.87
N GLY A 523 -26.20 -31.13 -11.84
CA GLY A 523 -26.85 -30.51 -10.70
C GLY A 523 -27.10 -29.02 -10.92
N ASN A 524 -28.15 -28.50 -10.28
CA ASN A 524 -28.49 -27.08 -10.27
C ASN A 524 -27.75 -26.37 -9.13
N ILE A 525 -27.29 -25.15 -9.40
CA ILE A 525 -26.81 -24.20 -8.40
C ILE A 525 -27.94 -23.22 -8.13
N THR A 526 -28.36 -23.11 -6.88
CA THR A 526 -29.34 -22.10 -6.44
C THR A 526 -28.98 -21.65 -5.03
N VAL A 527 -28.59 -20.39 -4.87
CA VAL A 527 -28.13 -19.84 -3.59
C VAL A 527 -28.66 -18.42 -3.40
N THR A 528 -29.16 -18.12 -2.20
CA THR A 528 -29.49 -16.75 -1.76
C THR A 528 -28.27 -16.10 -1.12
N ARG A 529 -27.99 -14.84 -1.47
CA ARG A 529 -26.87 -14.07 -0.93
C ARG A 529 -27.15 -13.65 0.52
N ASP A 530 -26.23 -13.99 1.42
CA ASP A 530 -26.19 -13.49 2.80
C ASP A 530 -25.17 -12.35 2.94
N PRO A 531 -25.58 -11.06 2.97
CA PRO A 531 -24.67 -9.92 2.94
C PRO A 531 -23.71 -9.85 4.14
N GLN A 532 -24.02 -10.50 5.26
CA GLN A 532 -23.13 -10.57 6.44
C GLN A 532 -21.94 -11.52 6.24
N LYS A 533 -21.97 -12.36 5.20
CA LYS A 533 -20.87 -13.26 4.82
C LYS A 533 -20.06 -12.68 3.67
N SER A 534 -18.80 -13.10 3.53
CA SER A 534 -17.93 -12.64 2.44
C SER A 534 -18.37 -13.13 1.06
N ILE A 535 -17.94 -12.45 0.00
CA ILE A 535 -18.15 -12.92 -1.38
C ILE A 535 -17.57 -14.32 -1.63
N PHE A 536 -16.43 -14.64 -1.00
CA PHE A 536 -15.84 -15.97 -1.10
C PHE A 536 -16.72 -17.05 -0.48
N ASN A 537 -17.44 -16.73 0.61
CA ASN A 537 -18.43 -17.65 1.17
C ASN A 537 -19.58 -17.89 0.21
N TYR A 538 -20.02 -16.87 -0.51
CA TYR A 538 -21.08 -16.96 -1.51
C TYR A 538 -20.67 -17.85 -2.70
N TRP A 539 -19.47 -17.64 -3.26
CA TRP A 539 -18.91 -18.51 -4.30
C TRP A 539 -18.77 -19.95 -3.81
N LYS A 540 -18.28 -20.14 -2.58
CA LYS A 540 -18.20 -21.45 -1.94
C LYS A 540 -19.58 -22.12 -1.80
N SER A 541 -20.62 -21.39 -1.39
CA SER A 541 -21.98 -21.95 -1.28
C SER A 541 -22.55 -22.33 -2.65
N CYS A 542 -22.19 -21.63 -3.73
CA CYS A 542 -22.55 -22.04 -5.09
C CYS A 542 -21.94 -23.39 -5.47
N LEU A 543 -20.65 -23.60 -5.17
CA LEU A 543 -19.98 -24.87 -5.43
C LEU A 543 -20.55 -26.02 -4.58
N VAL A 544 -20.89 -25.75 -3.31
CA VAL A 544 -21.54 -26.73 -2.42
C VAL A 544 -22.93 -27.10 -2.95
N SER A 545 -23.76 -26.11 -3.29
CA SER A 545 -25.09 -26.30 -3.87
C SER A 545 -25.06 -27.18 -5.12
N GLY A 546 -24.22 -26.83 -6.10
CA GLY A 546 -24.08 -27.59 -7.34
C GLY A 546 -23.52 -29.00 -7.13
N GLY A 547 -22.54 -29.15 -6.24
CA GLY A 547 -21.94 -30.44 -5.92
C GLY A 547 -22.95 -31.40 -5.31
N LEU A 548 -23.71 -30.94 -4.31
CA LEU A 548 -24.76 -31.75 -3.66
C LEU A 548 -25.87 -32.11 -4.64
N SER A 549 -26.33 -31.16 -5.45
CA SER A 549 -27.34 -31.42 -6.48
C SER A 549 -26.87 -32.46 -7.52
N SER A 550 -25.60 -32.37 -7.97
CA SER A 550 -25.02 -33.37 -8.89
C SER A 550 -24.94 -34.77 -8.26
N MET A 551 -24.88 -34.85 -6.92
CA MET A 551 -24.92 -36.12 -6.18
C MET A 551 -26.32 -36.75 -6.06
N GLY A 552 -27.30 -36.22 -6.79
CA GLY A 552 -28.68 -36.71 -6.80
C GLY A 552 -29.56 -36.10 -5.70
N LEU A 553 -29.06 -35.07 -5.00
CA LEU A 553 -29.76 -34.38 -3.93
C LEU A 553 -30.49 -33.17 -4.51
N ASN A 554 -31.49 -33.42 -5.37
CA ASN A 554 -32.33 -32.38 -5.95
C ASN A 554 -33.54 -32.11 -5.02
N ASN A 555 -33.82 -30.82 -4.78
CA ASN A 555 -34.88 -30.25 -3.92
C ASN A 555 -34.56 -30.11 -2.43
N MET A 556 -34.00 -28.95 -2.06
CA MET A 556 -34.63 -28.02 -1.10
C MET A 556 -34.13 -26.60 -1.38
N ALA A 557 -34.54 -26.06 -2.53
CA ALA A 557 -34.43 -24.63 -2.81
C ALA A 557 -35.53 -23.90 -2.01
N LYS A 558 -35.26 -23.55 -0.76
CA LYS A 558 -35.94 -22.54 0.08
C LYS A 558 -35.46 -22.69 1.54
N GLN A 559 -34.26 -22.22 1.86
CA GLN A 559 -33.94 -21.72 3.22
C GLN A 559 -32.96 -20.57 3.14
#